data_AF-A0A4R1FAV3-F1
#
_entry.id   AF-A0A4R1FAV3-F1
#
_cell.length_a   1.000
_cell.length_b   1.000
_cell.length_c   1.000
_cell.angle_alpha   90.00
_cell.angle_beta   90.00
_cell.angle_gamma   90.00
#
_symmetry.space_group_name_H-M   'P 1'
#
loop_
_entity.id
_entity.type
_entity.pdbx_description
1 polymer ?
#
loop_
_entity_poly.entity_id
_entity_poly.type
_entity_poly.pdbx_seq_one_letter_code
_entity_poly.pdbx_strand_id
1 'polypeptide(L)'
;MDLSWMAWTGPTALFWLGIVSCLVIMMVWEYFSPGGNPRVGILRFETTRGDRLFISLLGSAFIHLAWLGFIGPGLWWALGISFVYAIGVFKTV
;
A
#
# COMPACT_ATOMS: atom_id res chain seq x y z
N MET A 1 16.25 7.75 -24.90
CA MET A 1 16.49 6.75 -23.84
C MET A 1 15.50 5.62 -24.07
N ASP A 2 16.00 4.41 -24.29
CA ASP A 2 15.15 3.24 -24.57
C ASP A 2 14.73 2.60 -23.25
N LEU A 3 13.44 2.72 -22.93
CA LEU A 3 12.88 2.27 -21.65
C LEU A 3 12.35 0.82 -21.71
N SER A 4 12.55 0.12 -22.84
CA SER A 4 12.03 -1.22 -23.13
C SER A 4 12.38 -2.33 -22.10
N TRP A 5 13.39 -2.12 -21.26
CA TRP A 5 13.79 -3.05 -20.18
C TRP A 5 12.70 -3.26 -19.13
N MET A 6 11.87 -2.25 -18.89
CA MET A 6 10.61 -2.41 -18.19
C MET A 6 9.52 -2.35 -19.27
N ALA A 7 8.61 -3.33 -19.27
CA ALA A 7 7.43 -3.27 -20.12
C ALA A 7 6.51 -2.15 -19.59
N TRP A 8 6.86 -0.89 -19.89
CA TRP A 8 6.14 0.31 -19.47
C TRP A 8 4.81 0.37 -20.20
N THR A 9 3.84 -0.29 -19.60
CA THR A 9 2.44 -0.22 -19.95
C THR A 9 1.75 0.81 -19.05
N GLY A 10 0.64 1.38 -19.50
CA GLY A 10 -0.17 2.30 -18.69
C GLY A 10 -0.43 1.79 -17.26
N PRO A 11 -0.84 0.51 -17.07
CA PRO A 11 -1.02 -0.07 -15.74
C PRO A 11 0.26 -0.12 -14.89
N THR A 12 1.40 -0.52 -15.46
CA THR A 12 2.67 -0.56 -14.71
C THR A 12 3.14 0.82 -14.31
N ALA A 13 2.99 1.83 -15.17
CA ALA A 13 3.34 3.21 -14.84
C ALA A 13 2.46 3.74 -13.69
N LEU A 14 1.16 3.44 -13.71
CA LEU A 14 0.23 3.84 -12.66
C LEU A 14 0.55 3.17 -11.32
N PHE A 15 0.96 1.90 -11.33
CA PHE A 15 1.41 1.19 -10.13
C PHE A 15 2.62 1.88 -9.49
N TRP A 16 3.67 2.15 -10.27
CA TRP A 16 4.87 2.81 -9.76
C TRP A 16 4.61 4.24 -9.28
N LEU A 17 3.79 5.00 -10.01
CA LEU A 17 3.32 6.32 -9.56
C LEU A 17 2.55 6.21 -8.24
N GLY A 18 1.72 5.18 -8.07
CA GLY A 18 1.02 4.88 -6.82
C GLY A 18 2.00 4.68 -5.65
N ILE A 19 2.99 3.80 -5.81
CA ILE A 19 4.01 3.56 -4.79
C ILE A 19 4.78 4.83 -4.44
N VAL A 20 5.26 5.57 -5.45
CA VAL A 20 5.97 6.83 -5.24
C VAL A 20 5.08 7.84 -4.51
N SER A 21 3.81 7.95 -4.89
CA SER A 21 2.86 8.85 -4.22
C SER A 21 2.66 8.48 -2.75
N CYS A 22 2.54 7.19 -2.42
CA CYS A 22 2.44 6.72 -1.04
C CYS A 22 3.67 7.09 -0.23
N LEU A 23 4.87 6.92 -0.79
CA LEU A 23 6.12 7.29 -0.12
C LEU A 23 6.22 8.81 0.09
N VAL A 24 5.86 9.62 -0.92
CA VAL A 24 5.86 11.08 -0.82
C VAL A 24 4.87 11.57 0.23
N ILE A 25 3.65 11.02 0.25
CA ILE A 25 2.64 11.34 1.26
C ILE A 25 3.19 11.04 2.66
N MET A 26 3.84 9.90 2.84
CA MET A 26 4.45 9.52 4.12
C MET A 26 5.59 10.44 4.52
N MET A 27 6.45 10.84 3.57
CA MET A 27 7.53 11.80 3.82
C MET A 27 6.99 13.17 4.25
N VAL A 28 5.97 13.66 3.56
CA VAL A 28 5.28 14.91 3.88
C VAL A 28 4.62 14.83 5.26
N TRP A 29 3.95 13.72 5.56
CA TRP A 29 3.32 13.51 6.87
C TRP A 29 4.36 13.52 7.99
N GLU A 30 5.46 12.79 7.85
CA GLU A 30 6.50 12.74 8.87
C GLU A 30 7.17 14.11 9.09
N TYR A 31 7.31 14.90 8.01
CA TYR A 31 7.78 16.29 8.10
C TYR A 31 6.84 17.18 8.93
N PHE A 32 5.52 17.10 8.71
CA PHE A 32 4.54 17.93 9.43
C PHE A 32 4.19 17.44 10.83
N SER A 33 4.24 16.13 11.07
CA SER A 33 3.96 15.53 12.38
C SER A 33 5.13 14.64 12.78
N PRO A 34 6.23 15.22 13.29
CA PRO A 34 7.34 14.45 13.81
C PRO A 34 6.84 13.64 15.01
N GLY A 35 6.80 12.32 14.87
CA GLY A 35 6.07 11.51 15.83
C GLY A 35 5.85 10.09 15.38
N GLY A 36 6.90 9.45 14.86
CA GLY A 36 7.03 8.00 14.78
C GLY A 36 7.09 7.32 16.14
N ASN A 37 6.37 7.81 17.15
CA ASN A 37 6.25 7.13 18.44
C ASN A 37 5.67 5.74 18.18
N PRO A 38 6.39 4.67 18.55
CA PRO A 38 5.92 3.32 18.39
C PRO A 38 4.56 3.18 19.07
N ARG A 39 3.54 2.79 18.31
CA ARG A 39 2.25 2.44 18.88
C ARG A 39 2.18 0.93 18.92
N VAL A 40 1.83 0.39 20.09
CA VAL A 40 1.50 -1.02 20.24
C VAL A 40 0.08 -1.18 19.72
N GLY A 41 -0.04 -1.52 18.44
CA GLY A 41 -1.31 -1.81 17.78
C GLY A 41 -1.84 -3.20 18.13
N ILE A 42 -2.89 -3.64 17.42
CA ILE A 42 -3.53 -4.96 17.61
C ILE A 42 -2.55 -6.14 17.45
N LEU A 43 -1.48 -5.97 16.67
CA LEU A 43 -0.45 -6.99 16.46
C LEU A 43 0.49 -7.19 17.66
N ARG A 44 0.34 -6.41 18.75
CA ARG A 44 1.14 -6.47 20.00
C ARG A 44 2.65 -6.26 19.85
N PHE A 45 3.10 -5.84 18.67
CA PHE A 45 4.46 -5.36 18.44
C PHE A 45 4.45 -3.85 18.20
N GLU A 46 5.58 -3.21 18.48
CA GLU A 46 5.80 -1.80 18.18
C GLU A 46 5.76 -1.60 16.67
N THR A 47 4.79 -0.84 16.17
CA THR A 47 4.71 -0.48 14.75
C THR A 47 4.94 1.02 14.56
N THR A 48 5.88 1.33 13.69
CA THR A 48 6.08 2.68 13.19
C THR A 48 5.04 3.00 12.13
N ARG A 49 4.95 4.27 11.73
CA ARG A 49 4.06 4.69 10.64
C ARG A 49 4.46 4.07 9.30
N GLY A 50 5.76 3.88 9.06
CA GLY A 50 6.29 3.21 7.88
C GLY A 50 5.86 1.73 7.83
N ASP A 51 5.89 1.04 8.97
CA ASP A 51 5.48 -0.37 9.05
C ASP A 51 4.00 -0.54 8.71
N ARG A 52 3.14 0.41 9.13
CA ARG A 52 1.71 0.42 8.77
C ARG A 52 1.48 0.55 7.26
N LEU A 53 2.22 1.44 6.59
CA LEU A 53 2.16 1.56 5.13
C LEU A 53 2.59 0.24 4.48
N PHE A 54 3.71 -0.32 4.91
CA PHE A 54 4.21 -1.58 4.36
C PHE A 54 3.21 -2.72 4.52
N ILE A 55 2.61 -2.89 5.71
CA ILE A 55 1.58 -3.89 5.98
C ILE A 55 0.36 -3.66 5.09
N SER A 56 -0.07 -2.41 4.89
CA SER A 56 -1.20 -2.10 4.02
C SER A 56 -0.93 -2.45 2.55
N LEU A 57 0.28 -2.18 2.04
CA LEU A 57 0.69 -2.53 0.68
C LEU A 57 0.81 -4.05 0.51
N LEU A 58 1.43 -4.73 1.47
CA LEU A 58 1.60 -6.18 1.47
C LEU A 58 0.25 -6.90 1.52
N GLY A 59 -0.64 -6.49 2.43
CA GLY A 59 -1.99 -7.07 2.51
C GLY A 59 -2.82 -6.78 1.27
N SER A 60 -2.70 -5.59 0.67
CA SER A 60 -3.34 -5.28 -0.61
C SER A 60 -2.84 -6.19 -1.73
N ALA A 61 -1.55 -6.51 -1.79
CA ALA A 61 -1.01 -7.47 -2.76
C ALA A 61 -1.63 -8.86 -2.58
N PHE A 62 -1.75 -9.35 -1.35
CA PHE A 62 -2.43 -10.62 -1.07
C PHE A 62 -3.93 -10.60 -1.44
N ILE A 63 -4.63 -9.49 -1.21
CA ILE A 63 -6.04 -9.32 -1.63
C ILE A 63 -6.15 -9.43 -3.16
N HIS A 64 -5.25 -8.80 -3.91
CA HIS A 64 -5.25 -8.88 -5.37
C HIS A 64 -4.90 -10.29 -5.87
N LEU A 65 -3.95 -10.97 -5.24
CA LEU A 65 -3.62 -12.36 -5.58
C LEU A 65 -4.78 -13.31 -5.28
N ALA A 66 -5.43 -13.16 -4.12
CA ALA A 66 -6.61 -13.95 -3.78
C ALA A 66 -7.75 -13.68 -4.78
N TRP A 67 -7.99 -12.42 -5.14
CA TRP A 67 -9.03 -12.07 -6.13
C TRP A 67 -8.77 -12.71 -7.49
N LEU A 68 -7.52 -12.67 -7.97
CA LEU A 68 -7.12 -13.34 -9.21
C LEU A 68 -7.33 -14.86 -9.13
N GLY A 69 -7.02 -15.47 -7.98
CA GLY A 69 -7.17 -16.91 -7.77
C GLY A 69 -8.62 -17.38 -7.68
N PHE A 70 -9.54 -16.58 -7.14
CA PHE A 70 -10.92 -17.00 -6.86
C PHE A 70 -11.99 -16.41 -7.79
N ILE A 71 -11.84 -15.15 -8.22
CA ILE A 71 -12.91 -14.41 -8.91
C ILE A 71 -12.55 -14.14 -10.37
N GLY A 72 -11.30 -13.75 -10.63
CA GLY A 72 -10.79 -13.53 -11.99
C GLY A 72 -10.21 -12.13 -12.24
N PRO A 73 -10.07 -11.72 -13.51
CA PRO A 73 -9.21 -10.58 -13.90
C PRO A 73 -9.80 -9.19 -13.61
N GLY A 74 -11.06 -9.10 -13.18
CA GLY A 74 -11.72 -7.83 -12.85
C GLY A 74 -11.23 -7.26 -11.52
N LEU A 75 -10.08 -6.58 -11.53
CA LEU A 75 -9.38 -6.11 -10.31
C LEU A 75 -9.97 -4.85 -9.67
N TRP A 76 -10.92 -4.17 -10.29
CA TRP A 76 -11.49 -2.92 -9.75
C TRP A 76 -12.11 -3.08 -8.36
N TRP A 77 -12.77 -4.22 -8.11
CA TRP A 77 -13.33 -4.55 -6.81
C TRP A 77 -12.24 -4.93 -5.79
N ALA A 78 -11.18 -5.63 -6.23
CA ALA A 78 -10.01 -5.92 -5.40
C ALA A 78 -9.31 -4.63 -4.93
N LEU A 79 -9.23 -3.63 -5.81
CA LEU A 79 -8.73 -2.29 -5.51
C LEU A 79 -9.56 -1.60 -4.42
N GLY A 80 -10.89 -1.62 -4.56
CA GLY A 80 -11.80 -1.05 -3.55
C GLY A 80 -11.65 -1.71 -2.17
N ILE A 81 -11.59 -3.05 -2.13
CA ILE A 81 -11.38 -3.81 -0.89
C ILE A 81 -10.02 -3.50 -0.27
N SER A 82 -8.99 -3.37 -1.10
CA SER A 82 -7.63 -3.03 -0.65
C SER A 82 -7.57 -1.64 -0.01
N PHE A 83 -8.31 -0.66 -0.53
CA PHE A 83 -8.44 0.66 0.11
C PHE A 83 -9.10 0.59 1.48
N VAL A 84 -10.20 -0.15 1.61
CA VAL A 84 -10.89 -0.34 2.90
C VAL A 84 -9.97 -1.04 3.90
N TYR A 85 -9.25 -2.07 3.45
CA TYR A 85 -8.25 -2.78 4.25
C TYR A 85 -7.14 -1.84 4.73
N ALA A 86 -6.57 -1.03 3.83
CA ALA A 86 -5.52 -0.07 4.18
C ALA A 86 -6.00 0.91 5.26
N ILE A 87 -7.21 1.48 5.13
CA ILE A 87 -7.81 2.36 6.14
C ILE A 87 -7.96 1.63 7.49
N GLY A 88 -8.38 0.36 7.45
CA GLY A 88 -8.46 -0.50 8.64
C GLY A 88 -7.11 -0.64 9.33
N VAL A 89 -6.04 -0.94 8.58
CA VAL A 89 -4.67 -1.08 9.11
C VAL A 89 -4.20 0.21 9.77
N PHE A 90 -4.38 1.36 9.12
CA PHE A 90 -3.97 2.65 9.69
C PHE A 90 -4.74 3.04 10.96
N LYS A 91 -5.96 2.51 11.15
CA LYS A 91 -6.76 2.73 12.37
C LYS A 91 -6.44 1.78 13.52
N THR A 92 -6.02 0.55 13.20
CA THR A 92 -5.97 -0.58 14.15
C THR A 92 -4.57 -0.97 14.57
N VAL A 93 -3.56 -0.61 13.77
CA VAL A 93 -2.14 -0.86 14.00
C VAL A 93 -1.48 0.42 14.49
#